data_AF-A0A1Q9VNJ0-F1
#
_entry.id   AF-A0A1Q9VNJ0-F1
#
_cell.length_a   1.000
_cell.length_b   1.000
_cell.length_c   1.000
_cell.angle_alpha   90.00
_cell.angle_beta   90.00
_cell.angle_gamma   90.00
#
_symmetry.space_group_name_H-M   'P 1'
#
loop_
_entity.id
_entity.type
_entity.pdbx_description
1 polymer ?
#
loop_
_entity_poly.entity_id
_entity_poly.type
_entity_poly.pdbx_seq_one_letter_code
_entity_poly.pdbx_strand_id
1 'polypeptide(L)'
;MFQARAHRRRPVDASAARDILDILGTPDTAFMAGLLAQSATRRTPVILDGVSGLAAGLLADALTPGSARWWLLPEVSSEPAAAVATRRLALAPVVDRPLGAPAAAAGLVVLPLLDAAVSLRQE
;
A
#
# COMPACT_ATOMS: atom_id res chain seq x y z
N MET A 1 -18.37 11.54 7.83
CA MET A 1 -18.32 11.88 9.28
C MET A 1 -19.45 11.26 10.14
N PHE A 2 -20.43 10.53 9.57
CA PHE A 2 -21.55 9.93 10.36
C PHE A 2 -21.37 8.44 10.74
N GLN A 3 -20.49 7.68 10.09
CA GLN A 3 -20.27 6.24 10.35
C GLN A 3 -19.71 5.96 11.76
N ALA A 4 -18.82 6.82 12.26
CA ALA A 4 -18.19 6.66 13.58
C ALA A 4 -19.18 6.67 14.77
N ARG A 5 -20.38 7.23 14.59
CA ARG A 5 -21.41 7.25 15.66
C ARG A 5 -21.97 5.86 15.97
N ALA A 6 -22.02 4.97 14.98
CA ALA A 6 -22.48 3.59 15.15
C ALA A 6 -21.53 2.76 16.04
N HIS A 7 -20.25 3.13 16.10
CA HIS A 7 -19.21 2.41 16.85
C HIS A 7 -19.05 2.87 18.30
N ARG A 8 -19.90 3.78 18.83
CA ARG A 8 -19.85 4.19 20.25
C ARG A 8 -20.10 3.04 21.24
N ARG A 9 -20.67 1.92 20.81
CA ARG A 9 -21.12 0.81 21.67
C ARG A 9 -20.31 -0.49 21.53
N ARG A 10 -19.31 -0.54 20.65
CA ARG A 10 -18.45 -1.72 20.46
C ARG A 10 -16.98 -1.30 20.57
N PRO A 11 -16.12 -2.04 21.29
CA PRO A 11 -14.68 -1.80 21.25
C PRO A 11 -14.15 -1.96 19.83
N VAL A 12 -13.39 -0.96 19.38
CA VAL A 12 -12.77 -0.92 18.05
C VAL A 12 -11.36 -1.45 18.19
N ASP A 13 -11.03 -2.51 17.46
CA ASP A 13 -9.67 -3.01 17.40
C ASP A 13 -8.90 -2.28 16.29
N ALA A 14 -7.99 -1.39 16.69
CA ALA A 14 -7.13 -0.63 15.76
C ALA A 14 -6.09 -1.51 15.02
N SER A 15 -6.01 -2.80 15.33
CA SER A 15 -5.24 -3.78 14.57
C SER A 15 -6.09 -4.56 13.55
N ALA A 16 -7.42 -4.52 13.67
CA ALA A 16 -8.32 -5.20 12.75
C ALA A 16 -8.67 -4.30 11.56
N ALA A 17 -8.22 -4.68 10.37
CA ALA A 17 -8.45 -3.92 9.13
C ALA A 17 -9.94 -3.64 8.84
N ARG A 18 -10.83 -4.59 9.17
CA ARG A 18 -12.28 -4.43 8.98
C ARG A 18 -12.86 -3.35 9.89
N ASP A 19 -12.47 -3.32 11.15
CA ASP A 19 -12.92 -2.31 12.11
C ASP A 19 -12.43 -0.91 11.70
N ILE A 20 -11.22 -0.79 11.14
CA ILE A 20 -10.71 0.46 10.58
C ILE A 20 -11.54 0.89 9.35
N LEU A 21 -11.79 -0.03 8.42
CA LEU A 21 -12.54 0.24 7.19
C LEU A 21 -13.99 0.66 7.50
N ASP A 22 -14.63 0.06 8.50
CA ASP A 22 -16.00 0.41 8.90
C ASP A 22 -16.10 1.86 9.42
N ILE A 23 -15.05 2.37 10.08
CA ILE A 23 -15.07 3.69 10.75
C ILE A 23 -14.51 4.79 9.86
N LEU A 24 -13.39 4.52 9.20
CA LEU A 24 -12.57 5.49 8.48
C LEU A 24 -12.45 5.20 6.98
N GLY A 25 -12.90 4.02 6.54
CA GLY A 25 -12.75 3.59 5.15
C GLY A 25 -13.67 4.32 4.18
N THR A 26 -13.29 4.25 2.91
CA THR A 26 -14.14 4.57 1.76
C THR A 26 -14.28 3.32 0.89
N PRO A 27 -15.27 3.27 -0.03
CA PRO A 27 -15.37 2.18 -1.01
C PRO A 27 -14.05 1.97 -1.78
N ASP A 28 -13.36 3.04 -2.15
CA ASP A 28 -12.10 2.99 -2.89
C ASP A 28 -10.97 2.37 -2.06
N THR A 29 -10.84 2.77 -0.79
CA THR A 29 -9.85 2.18 0.12
C THR A 29 -10.16 0.70 0.40
N ALA A 30 -11.44 0.35 0.57
CA ALA A 30 -11.86 -1.04 0.75
C ALA A 30 -11.54 -1.90 -0.48
N PHE A 31 -11.84 -1.37 -1.67
CA PHE A 31 -11.49 -2.02 -2.94
C PHE A 31 -9.99 -2.23 -3.06
N MET A 32 -9.19 -1.18 -2.86
CA MET A 32 -7.73 -1.27 -2.97
C MET A 32 -7.12 -2.24 -1.95
N ALA A 33 -7.59 -2.24 -0.70
CA ALA A 33 -7.13 -3.19 0.31
C ALA A 33 -7.43 -4.64 -0.09
N GLY A 34 -8.63 -4.91 -0.60
CA GLY A 34 -8.99 -6.24 -1.12
C GLY A 34 -8.17 -6.64 -2.35
N LEU A 35 -7.98 -5.72 -3.30
CA LEU A 35 -7.19 -5.95 -4.51
C LEU A 35 -5.73 -6.29 -4.17
N LEU A 36 -5.10 -5.55 -3.27
CA LEU A 36 -3.72 -5.78 -2.82
C LEU A 36 -3.57 -7.09 -2.04
N ALA A 37 -4.52 -7.43 -1.17
CA ALA A 37 -4.51 -8.70 -0.44
C ALA A 37 -4.65 -9.90 -1.41
N GLN A 38 -5.51 -9.77 -2.43
CA GLN A 38 -5.71 -10.81 -3.43
C GLN A 38 -4.55 -10.89 -4.43
N SER A 39 -3.88 -9.79 -4.78
CA SER A 39 -2.69 -9.82 -5.63
C SER A 39 -1.57 -10.62 -4.97
N ALA A 40 -1.33 -10.39 -3.68
CA ALA A 40 -0.37 -11.15 -2.89
C ALA A 40 -0.72 -12.65 -2.81
N THR A 41 -1.99 -12.97 -2.57
CA THR A 41 -2.47 -14.37 -2.56
C THR A 41 -2.25 -15.06 -3.91
N ARG A 42 -2.43 -14.33 -5.01
CA ARG A 42 -2.25 -14.81 -6.38
C ARG A 42 -0.82 -14.74 -6.88
N ARG A 43 0.13 -14.33 -6.03
CA ARG A 43 1.55 -14.17 -6.43
C ARG A 43 1.74 -13.15 -7.55
N THR A 44 0.92 -12.10 -7.56
CA THR A 44 0.96 -11.02 -8.54
C THR A 44 1.64 -9.80 -7.92
N PRO A 45 2.82 -9.39 -8.41
CA PRO A 45 3.52 -8.24 -7.86
C PRO A 45 2.77 -6.93 -8.16
N VAL A 46 2.87 -5.95 -7.26
CA VAL A 46 2.25 -4.63 -7.42
C VAL A 46 3.24 -3.53 -7.07
N ILE A 47 3.30 -2.48 -7.89
CA ILE A 47 4.03 -1.26 -7.56
C ILE A 47 3.08 -0.38 -6.74
N LEU A 48 3.39 -0.17 -5.48
CA LEU A 48 2.57 0.55 -4.52
C LEU A 48 3.08 1.99 -4.38
N ASP A 49 2.27 2.96 -4.78
CA ASP A 49 2.65 4.37 -4.84
C ASP A 49 1.68 5.28 -4.06
N GLY A 50 2.20 6.38 -3.54
CA GLY A 50 1.47 7.40 -2.79
C GLY A 50 1.01 6.95 -1.40
N VAL A 51 0.61 7.92 -0.58
CA VAL A 51 0.13 7.63 0.78
C VAL A 51 -1.14 6.79 0.80
N SER A 52 -2.05 7.00 -0.15
CA SER A 52 -3.32 6.27 -0.24
C SER A 52 -3.10 4.80 -0.58
N GLY A 53 -2.15 4.51 -1.50
CA GLY A 53 -1.73 3.16 -1.80
C GLY A 53 -1.11 2.50 -0.56
N LEU A 54 -0.17 3.17 0.10
CA LEU A 54 0.46 2.69 1.33
C LEU A 54 -0.55 2.41 2.45
N ALA A 55 -1.56 3.27 2.64
CA ALA A 55 -2.63 3.07 3.61
C ALA A 55 -3.49 1.83 3.28
N ALA A 56 -3.86 1.65 2.01
CA ALA A 56 -4.53 0.43 1.56
C ALA A 56 -3.64 -0.81 1.72
N GLY A 57 -2.33 -0.67 1.52
CA GLY A 57 -1.33 -1.72 1.77
C GLY A 57 -1.28 -2.16 3.22
N LEU A 58 -1.33 -1.23 4.18
CA LEU A 58 -1.40 -1.57 5.61
C LEU A 58 -2.65 -2.38 5.96
N LEU A 59 -3.80 -2.00 5.39
CA LEU A 59 -5.04 -2.73 5.57
C LEU A 59 -4.97 -4.12 4.90
N ALA A 60 -4.42 -4.20 3.69
CA ALA A 60 -4.25 -5.44 2.95
C ALA A 60 -3.32 -6.42 3.67
N ASP A 61 -2.20 -5.95 4.23
CA ASP A 61 -1.27 -6.78 4.98
C ASP A 61 -1.88 -7.23 6.32
N ALA A 62 -2.71 -6.40 6.96
CA ALA A 62 -3.49 -6.82 8.13
C ALA A 62 -4.58 -7.85 7.79
N LEU A 63 -5.19 -7.80 6.59
CA LEU A 63 -6.15 -8.80 6.11
C LEU A 63 -5.46 -10.12 5.72
N THR A 64 -4.31 -10.04 5.06
CA THR A 64 -3.51 -11.17 4.58
C THR A 64 -2.05 -10.95 4.99
N PRO A 65 -1.62 -11.44 6.17
CA PRO A 65 -0.28 -11.21 6.69
C PRO A 65 0.84 -11.64 5.74
N GLY A 66 1.84 -10.76 5.59
CA GLY A 66 2.99 -10.98 4.72
C GLY A 66 2.71 -10.66 3.26
N SER A 67 1.63 -9.95 2.94
CA SER A 67 1.32 -9.47 1.59
C SER A 67 2.35 -8.45 1.11
N ALA A 68 2.95 -7.68 2.02
CA ALA A 68 3.96 -6.67 1.69
C ALA A 68 5.14 -7.22 0.85
N ARG A 69 5.47 -8.51 0.97
CA ARG A 69 6.53 -9.17 0.18
C ARG A 69 6.26 -9.21 -1.33
N TRP A 70 5.02 -8.94 -1.75
CA TRP A 70 4.61 -8.90 -3.15
C TRP A 70 4.57 -7.48 -3.72
N TRP A 71 4.87 -6.47 -2.91
CA TRP A 71 4.78 -5.09 -3.34
C TRP A 71 6.15 -4.46 -3.43
N LEU A 72 6.26 -3.50 -4.35
CA LEU A 72 7.45 -2.72 -4.58
C LEU A 72 7.10 -1.24 -4.43
N LEU A 73 7.92 -0.51 -3.71
CA LEU A 73 7.76 0.92 -3.50
C LEU A 73 8.71 1.65 -4.45
N PRO A 74 8.23 2.55 -5.34
CA PRO A 74 9.12 3.31 -6.20
C PRO A 74 10.02 4.25 -5.39
N GLU A 75 9.40 5.08 -4.56
CA GLU A 75 10.04 6.06 -3.70
C GLU A 75 9.25 6.19 -2.40
N VAL A 76 9.81 6.86 -1.39
CA VAL A 76 9.03 7.32 -0.24
C VAL A 76 8.43 8.69 -0.57
N SER A 77 7.11 8.76 -0.70
CA SER A 77 6.38 10.03 -0.90
C SER A 77 6.74 11.05 0.20
N SER A 78 6.74 12.34 -0.17
CA SER A 78 6.96 13.46 0.76
C SER A 78 5.79 13.68 1.73
N GLU A 79 4.67 12.99 1.53
CA GLU A 79 3.52 13.04 2.41
C GLU A 79 3.87 12.50 3.82
N PRO A 80 3.50 13.20 4.91
CA PRO A 80 3.99 12.88 6.27
C PRO A 80 3.76 11.43 6.72
N ALA A 81 2.65 10.82 6.31
CA ALA A 81 2.30 9.46 6.71
C ALA A 81 3.00 8.37 5.87
N ALA A 82 3.58 8.72 4.71
CA ALA A 82 4.22 7.75 3.82
C ALA A 82 5.41 7.07 4.51
N ALA A 83 6.31 7.84 5.15
CA ALA A 83 7.46 7.28 5.85
C ALA A 83 7.06 6.31 7.00
N VAL A 84 5.95 6.59 7.69
CA VAL A 84 5.44 5.70 8.75
C VAL A 84 4.90 4.41 8.14
N ALA A 85 4.09 4.51 7.09
CA ALA A 85 3.50 3.36 6.41
C ALA A 85 4.56 2.47 5.76
N THR A 86 5.53 3.05 5.04
CA THR A 86 6.66 2.34 4.45
C THR A 86 7.44 1.54 5.50
N ARG A 87 7.78 2.15 6.64
CA ARG A 87 8.48 1.45 7.73
C ARG A 87 7.65 0.31 8.29
N ARG A 88 6.34 0.52 8.47
CA ARG A 88 5.45 -0.49 9.05
C ARG A 88 5.24 -1.69 8.13
N LEU A 89 5.24 -1.46 6.82
CA LEU A 89 5.20 -2.49 5.78
C LEU A 89 6.57 -3.11 5.48
N ALA A 90 7.65 -2.59 6.08
CA ALA A 90 9.02 -2.99 5.82
C ALA A 90 9.39 -2.98 4.32
N LEU A 91 8.86 -2.01 3.56
CA LEU A 91 9.17 -1.85 2.14
C LEU A 91 10.46 -1.03 1.98
N ALA A 92 11.34 -1.50 1.10
CA ALA A 92 12.47 -0.74 0.62
C ALA A 92 12.09 -0.02 -0.67
N PRO A 93 12.33 1.30 -0.79
CA PRO A 93 12.09 2.01 -2.04
C PRO A 93 13.12 1.58 -3.10
N VAL A 94 12.74 1.63 -4.38
CA VAL A 94 13.65 1.39 -5.50
C VAL A 94 14.67 2.53 -5.64
N VAL A 95 14.25 3.76 -5.35
CA VAL A 95 15.14 4.93 -5.36
C VAL A 95 15.15 5.63 -4.00
N ASP A 96 16.33 6.06 -3.56
CA ASP A 96 16.53 6.75 -2.28
C ASP A 96 16.22 8.26 -2.33
N ARG A 97 15.90 8.77 -3.51
CA ARG A 97 15.65 10.20 -3.76
C ARG A 97 14.24 10.41 -4.28
N PRO A 98 13.58 11.53 -3.91
CA PRO A 98 12.33 11.91 -4.53
C PRO A 98 12.49 12.05 -6.05
N LEU A 99 11.66 11.34 -6.80
CA LEU A 99 11.49 11.38 -8.25
C LEU A 99 10.81 12.67 -8.71
N GLY A 100 10.16 13.41 -7.80
CA GLY A 100 9.45 14.65 -8.11
C GLY A 100 8.23 14.43 -9.01
N ALA A 101 7.76 13.19 -9.12
CA ALA A 101 6.59 12.84 -9.89
C ALA A 101 5.32 13.23 -9.12
N PRO A 102 4.22 13.56 -9.83
CA PRO A 102 2.91 13.67 -9.20
C PRO A 102 2.52 12.38 -8.48
N ALA A 103 1.61 12.49 -7.50
CA ALA A 103 1.11 11.32 -6.77
C ALA A 103 0.62 10.23 -7.76
N ALA A 104 1.01 8.98 -7.50
CA ALA A 104 0.73 7.80 -8.33
C ALA A 104 1.47 7.71 -9.68
N ALA A 105 2.38 8.65 -10.00
CA ALA A 105 3.21 8.58 -11.20
C ALA A 105 4.63 8.02 -10.93
N ALA A 106 5.11 8.04 -9.69
CA ALA A 106 6.42 7.51 -9.33
C ALA A 106 6.52 6.00 -9.64
N GLY A 107 5.42 5.28 -9.48
CA GLY A 107 5.33 3.87 -9.87
C GLY A 107 5.57 3.63 -11.36
N LEU A 108 5.11 4.54 -12.21
CA LEU A 108 5.35 4.48 -13.66
C LEU A 108 6.79 4.85 -14.02
N VAL A 109 7.39 5.78 -13.29
CA VAL A 109 8.78 6.21 -13.51
C VAL A 109 9.78 5.08 -13.27
N VAL A 110 9.49 4.15 -12.34
CA VAL A 110 10.37 3.01 -12.06
C VAL A 110 10.12 1.79 -12.97
N LEU A 111 9.06 1.79 -13.79
CA LEU A 111 8.77 0.66 -14.70
C LEU A 111 9.94 0.30 -15.63
N PRO A 112 10.63 1.26 -16.29
CA PRO A 112 11.76 0.92 -17.14
C PRO A 112 12.92 0.23 -16.40
N LEU A 113 13.12 0.55 -15.11
CA LEU A 113 14.13 -0.11 -14.28
C LEU A 113 13.77 -1.57 -14.01
N LEU A 114 12.48 -1.85 -13.78
CA LEU A 114 11.99 -3.21 -13.60
C LEU A 114 12.10 -4.01 -14.89
N ASP A 115 11.76 -3.42 -16.02
CA ASP A 115 11.88 -4.07 -17.33
C ASP A 115 13.34 -4.43 -17.66
N ALA A 116 14.27 -3.51 -17.39
CA ALA A 116 15.70 -3.77 -17.52
C ALA A 116 16.18 -4.90 -16.58
N ALA A 117 15.75 -4.89 -15.32
CA ALA A 117 16.12 -5.93 -14.36
C ALA A 117 15.58 -7.32 -14.74
N VAL A 118 14.35 -7.38 -15.27
CA VAL A 118 13.75 -8.63 -15.78
C VAL A 118 14.52 -9.10 -17.00
N SER A 119 14.86 -8.21 -17.93
CA SER A 119 15.62 -8.54 -19.14
C SER A 119 16.99 -9.13 -18.80
N LEU A 120 17.74 -8.50 -17.89
CA LEU A 120 19.06 -8.97 -17.44
C LEU A 120 19.01 -10.33 -16.72
N ARG A 121 17.89 -10.68 -16.06
CA ARG A 121 17.73 -11.98 -15.39
C ARG A 121 17.52 -13.13 -16.39
N GLN A 122 17.13 -12.84 -17.63
CA GLN A 122 16.86 -13.84 -18.66
C GLN A 122 18.10 -14.19 -19.49
N GLU A 123 19.19 -13.43 -19.32
CA GLU A 123 20.53 -13.71 -19.85
C GLU A 123 21.32 -14.63 -18.90
#